data_AF-A0A226D6A6-F1
#
_entry.id   AF-A0A226D6A6-F1
#
_cell.length_a   1.000
_cell.length_b   1.000
_cell.length_c   1.000
_cell.angle_alpha   90.00
_cell.angle_beta   90.00
_cell.angle_gamma   90.00
#
_symmetry.space_group_name_H-M   'P 1'
#
loop_
_entity.id
_entity.type
_entity.pdbx_description
1 polymer ?
#
loop_
_entity_poly.entity_id
_entity_poly.type
_entity_poly.pdbx_seq_one_letter_code
_entity_poly.pdbx_strand_id
1 'polypeptide(L)'
;MQKKFNLFSALVTSTTLYGAHLWGLRYLGEIEKTQYQLHRRLLSLPHGTPSYAMRLELNRHPLSIRVAGQTLRYLCKVLRHDEHRYTSQCLATLQILVAKEPDDGMNWLNQIKLWLGPFTDNYDWSQNHLADLTSFIHHTTKAMTQATLEADVTRTSLSQRFSYYSRLLADPPIQAPYTNLSIPLPALRIIAQCRLGQGRYSTPLGMIKIKYDEMETKSYFAIFHILSLVCFFGLLPPTRGRPTGVQPVTQAWSAAEIVDTAKDVMEGIGTFLHQIRTLWSDKANTTLRLPKYGDDHPWMEYLQMDVVDAFLSNKTFTLTEQKLKDDASYQTYTLVLHSIQSLAMIRLKFDY
;
A
#
# COMPACT_ATOMS: atom_id res chain seq x y z
N MET A 1 -4.13 1.33 -7.32
CA MET A 1 -4.20 1.76 -5.91
C MET A 1 -5.09 3.00 -5.68
N GLN A 2 -5.02 4.02 -6.55
CA GLN A 2 -5.73 5.30 -6.41
C GLN A 2 -7.24 5.21 -6.11
N LYS A 3 -7.99 4.34 -6.80
CA LYS A 3 -9.45 4.16 -6.55
C LYS A 3 -9.76 3.82 -5.09
N LYS A 4 -8.92 3.01 -4.42
CA LYS A 4 -9.10 2.64 -3.00
C LYS A 4 -8.83 3.83 -2.07
N PHE A 5 -7.86 4.69 -2.40
CA PHE A 5 -7.61 5.92 -1.65
C PHE A 5 -8.72 6.95 -1.84
N ASN A 6 -9.30 7.06 -3.03
CA ASN A 6 -10.46 7.93 -3.26
C ASN A 6 -11.66 7.48 -2.42
N LEU A 7 -11.95 6.16 -2.41
CA LEU A 7 -13.00 5.59 -1.57
C LEU A 7 -12.73 5.83 -0.08
N PHE A 8 -11.50 5.58 0.37
CA PHE A 8 -11.10 5.86 1.76
C PHE A 8 -11.27 7.34 2.11
N SER A 9 -10.82 8.25 1.25
CA SER A 9 -10.96 9.68 1.46
C SER A 9 -12.44 10.06 1.60
N ALA A 10 -13.32 9.55 0.75
CA ALA A 10 -14.76 9.79 0.84
C ALA A 10 -15.36 9.28 2.17
N LEU A 11 -14.99 8.06 2.59
CA LEU A 11 -15.46 7.46 3.84
C LEU A 11 -14.95 8.21 5.07
N VAL A 12 -13.66 8.51 5.13
CA VAL A 12 -13.04 9.26 6.24
C VAL A 12 -13.59 10.67 6.33
N THR A 13 -13.84 11.31 5.19
CA THR A 13 -14.44 12.66 5.18
C THR A 13 -15.83 12.67 5.80
N SER A 14 -16.66 11.67 5.46
CA SER A 14 -18.05 11.59 5.91
C SER A 14 -18.21 11.06 7.33
N THR A 15 -17.24 10.30 7.83
CA THR A 15 -17.31 9.69 9.17
C THR A 15 -16.33 10.33 10.14
N THR A 16 -15.04 10.01 10.03
CA THR A 16 -13.99 10.44 10.98
C THR A 16 -13.78 11.95 11.01
N LEU A 17 -13.81 12.62 9.86
CA LEU A 17 -13.56 14.06 9.75
C LEU A 17 -14.84 14.91 9.86
N TYR A 18 -15.99 14.28 10.08
CA TYR A 18 -17.23 15.01 10.28
C TYR A 18 -17.18 15.78 11.60
N GLY A 19 -17.16 17.11 11.50
CA GLY A 19 -17.04 17.99 12.67
C GLY A 19 -15.66 17.95 13.36
N ALA A 20 -14.66 17.25 12.82
CA ALA A 20 -13.35 17.09 13.47
C ALA A 20 -12.61 18.42 13.71
N HIS A 21 -12.95 19.47 12.97
CA HIS A 21 -12.44 20.82 13.22
C HIS A 21 -12.93 21.44 14.53
N LEU A 22 -14.04 20.95 15.10
CA LEU A 22 -14.60 21.39 16.38
C LEU A 22 -14.07 20.56 17.55
N TRP A 23 -14.18 19.23 17.44
CA TRP A 23 -13.89 18.32 18.56
C TRP A 23 -12.54 17.57 18.42
N GLY A 24 -12.01 17.48 17.20
CA GLY A 24 -10.93 16.56 16.85
C GLY A 24 -9.51 17.05 17.19
N LEU A 25 -9.33 18.31 17.56
CA LEU A 25 -8.01 18.90 17.85
C LEU A 25 -7.28 18.17 19.00
N ARG A 26 -8.02 17.69 20.00
CA ARG A 26 -7.47 16.91 21.13
C ARG A 26 -7.20 15.44 20.79
N TYR A 27 -7.81 14.96 19.71
CA TYR A 27 -7.81 13.55 19.33
C TYR A 27 -7.14 13.32 17.96
N LEU A 28 -6.26 14.24 17.53
CA LEU A 28 -5.55 14.13 16.26
C LEU A 28 -4.80 12.80 16.16
N GLY A 29 -4.17 12.34 17.24
CA GLY A 29 -3.51 11.03 17.28
C GLY A 29 -4.45 9.86 17.02
N GLU A 30 -5.68 9.91 17.52
CA GLU A 30 -6.70 8.87 17.26
C GLU A 30 -7.23 8.95 15.82
N ILE A 31 -7.41 10.16 15.30
CA ILE A 31 -7.79 10.39 13.89
C ILE A 31 -6.73 9.78 12.96
N GLU A 32 -5.44 10.00 13.23
CA GLU A 32 -4.33 9.45 12.44
C GLU A 32 -4.31 7.91 12.42
N LYS A 33 -4.74 7.26 13.52
CA LYS A 33 -4.79 5.78 13.56
C LYS A 33 -5.68 5.21 12.47
N THR A 34 -6.74 5.91 12.05
CA THR A 34 -7.64 5.45 10.98
C THR A 34 -6.91 5.31 9.63
N GLN A 35 -6.13 6.33 9.25
CA GLN A 35 -5.30 6.30 8.04
C GLN A 35 -4.21 5.24 8.12
N TYR A 36 -3.53 5.17 9.26
CA TYR A 36 -2.50 4.18 9.51
C TYR A 36 -3.01 2.73 9.41
N GLN A 37 -4.18 2.45 9.99
CA GLN A 37 -4.83 1.13 9.90
C GLN A 37 -5.20 0.77 8.46
N LEU A 38 -5.67 1.73 7.67
CA LEU A 38 -5.91 1.52 6.25
C LEU A 38 -4.61 1.18 5.51
N HIS A 39 -3.57 2.02 5.63
CA HIS A 39 -2.29 1.82 4.93
C HIS A 39 -1.73 0.43 5.23
N ARG A 40 -1.76 0.04 6.51
CA ARG A 40 -1.33 -1.28 6.95
C ARG A 40 -2.15 -2.40 6.31
N ARG A 41 -3.49 -2.33 6.32
CA ARG A 41 -4.37 -3.35 5.72
C ARG A 41 -4.27 -3.39 4.18
N LEU A 42 -4.04 -2.24 3.56
CA LEU A 42 -3.92 -2.12 2.11
C LEU A 42 -2.66 -2.86 1.64
N LEU A 43 -1.54 -2.64 2.33
CA LEU A 43 -0.24 -3.22 2.03
C LEU A 43 0.04 -4.55 2.76
N SER A 44 -0.92 -5.04 3.56
CA SER A 44 -0.78 -6.24 4.41
C SER A 44 0.45 -6.22 5.32
N LEU A 45 0.79 -5.06 5.87
CA LEU A 45 2.00 -4.89 6.68
C LEU A 45 1.81 -5.38 8.12
N PRO A 46 2.89 -5.83 8.80
CA PRO A 46 2.81 -6.25 10.19
C PRO A 46 2.48 -5.10 11.14
N HIS A 47 2.02 -5.43 12.36
CA HIS A 47 1.68 -4.43 13.37
C HIS A 47 2.87 -3.56 13.81
N GLY A 48 4.09 -4.03 13.64
CA GLY A 48 5.30 -3.29 14.00
C GLY A 48 5.75 -2.22 13.00
N THR A 49 5.13 -2.11 11.82
CA THR A 49 5.60 -1.18 10.79
C THR A 49 5.33 0.28 11.20
N PRO A 50 6.35 1.15 11.27
CA PRO A 50 6.17 2.53 11.69
C PRO A 50 5.31 3.34 10.71
N SER A 51 4.55 4.31 11.25
CA SER A 51 3.63 5.13 10.45
C SER A 51 4.34 6.06 9.48
N TYR A 52 5.49 6.62 9.87
CA TYR A 52 6.28 7.51 9.04
C TYR A 52 6.78 6.80 7.76
N ALA A 53 7.25 5.55 7.88
CA ALA A 53 7.71 4.77 6.73
C ALA A 53 6.58 4.50 5.74
N MET A 54 5.38 4.17 6.23
CA MET A 54 4.21 3.98 5.34
C MET A 54 3.75 5.28 4.66
N ARG A 55 3.87 6.43 5.34
CA ARG A 55 3.55 7.74 4.74
C ARG A 55 4.52 8.08 3.62
N LEU A 56 5.82 7.86 3.83
CA LEU A 56 6.85 8.05 2.81
C LEU A 56 6.64 7.10 1.62
N GLU A 57 6.44 5.81 1.89
CA GLU A 57 6.22 4.79 0.86
C GLU A 57 5.02 5.12 -0.05
N LEU A 58 3.93 5.60 0.54
CA LEU A 58 2.69 5.92 -0.18
C LEU A 58 2.63 7.39 -0.65
N ASN A 59 3.63 8.21 -0.30
CA ASN A 59 3.61 9.67 -0.43
C ASN A 59 2.29 10.29 0.04
N ARG A 60 1.92 10.00 1.30
CA ARG A 60 0.67 10.48 1.91
C ARG A 60 0.93 11.28 3.16
N HIS A 61 0.29 12.44 3.22
CA HIS A 61 0.32 13.30 4.38
C HIS A 61 -0.69 12.84 5.45
N PRO A 62 -0.46 13.18 6.73
CA PRO A 62 -1.40 12.90 7.82
C PRO A 62 -2.75 13.59 7.61
N LEU A 63 -3.80 13.01 8.18
CA LEU A 63 -5.15 13.59 8.18
C LEU A 63 -5.22 14.92 8.96
N SER A 64 -4.31 15.13 9.91
CA SER A 64 -4.20 16.33 10.73
C SER A 64 -4.08 17.60 9.89
N ILE A 65 -3.40 17.56 8.74
CA ILE A 65 -3.30 18.70 7.81
C ILE A 65 -4.67 19.05 7.21
N ARG A 66 -5.47 18.03 6.92
CA ARG A 66 -6.85 18.22 6.44
C ARG A 66 -7.74 18.79 7.54
N VAL A 67 -7.58 18.31 8.78
CA VAL A 67 -8.25 18.89 9.95
C VAL A 67 -7.86 20.36 10.10
N ALA A 68 -6.58 20.71 9.98
CA ALA A 68 -6.12 22.10 10.05
C ALA A 68 -6.81 22.98 9.00
N GLY A 69 -6.85 22.52 7.75
CA GLY A 69 -7.56 23.22 6.68
C GLY A 69 -9.06 23.39 6.96
N GLN A 70 -9.73 22.39 7.53
CA GLN A 70 -11.14 22.49 7.94
C GLN A 70 -11.34 23.48 9.09
N THR A 71 -10.45 23.45 10.09
CA THR A 71 -10.48 24.35 11.24
C THR A 71 -10.30 25.79 10.85
N LEU A 72 -9.32 26.10 10.00
CA LEU A 72 -9.10 27.47 9.54
C LEU A 72 -10.26 27.97 8.66
N ARG A 73 -10.82 27.12 7.79
CA ARG A 73 -12.01 27.47 6.99
C ARG A 73 -13.25 27.68 7.87
N TYR A 74 -13.40 26.89 8.93
CA TYR A 74 -14.46 27.09 9.90
C TYR A 74 -14.29 28.40 10.65
N LEU A 75 -13.06 28.73 11.08
CA LEU A 75 -12.76 30.01 11.70
C LEU A 75 -13.10 31.18 10.75
N CYS A 76 -12.70 31.12 9.47
CA CYS A 76 -13.13 32.10 8.46
C CYS A 76 -14.66 32.24 8.39
N LYS A 77 -15.38 31.13 8.47
CA LYS A 77 -16.85 31.12 8.42
C LYS A 77 -17.46 31.79 9.66
N VAL A 78 -16.91 31.52 10.85
CA VAL A 78 -17.37 32.14 12.11
C VAL A 78 -17.08 33.63 12.12
N LEU A 79 -15.91 34.08 11.64
CA LEU A 79 -15.58 35.50 11.54
C LEU A 79 -16.46 36.29 10.57
N ARG A 80 -17.16 35.61 9.64
CA ARG A 80 -18.15 36.22 8.74
C ARG A 80 -19.56 36.26 9.33
N HIS A 81 -19.78 35.65 10.49
CA HIS A 81 -21.10 35.67 11.11
C HIS A 81 -21.34 37.01 11.80
N ASP A 82 -22.59 37.48 11.68
CA ASP A 82 -23.09 38.64 12.42
C ASP A 82 -22.87 38.47 13.93
N GLU A 83 -22.65 39.58 14.63
CA GLU A 83 -22.31 39.63 16.06
C GLU A 83 -23.41 39.01 16.93
N HIS A 84 -24.66 39.06 16.46
CA HIS A 84 -25.80 38.47 17.15
C HIS A 84 -25.85 36.94 17.10
N ARG A 85 -25.05 36.28 16.24
CA ARG A 85 -25.02 34.81 16.19
C ARG A 85 -24.23 34.25 17.37
N TYR A 86 -24.77 33.20 17.98
CA TYR A 86 -24.11 32.49 19.09
C TYR A 86 -22.67 32.08 18.76
N THR A 87 -22.38 31.67 17.53
CA THR A 87 -21.02 31.28 17.12
C THR A 87 -20.01 32.43 17.24
N SER A 88 -20.43 33.67 16.91
CA SER A 88 -19.58 34.86 17.00
C SER A 88 -19.37 35.24 18.47
N GLN A 89 -20.44 35.20 19.27
CA GLN A 89 -20.37 35.45 20.71
C GLN A 89 -19.48 34.43 21.44
N CYS A 90 -19.57 33.14 21.07
CA CYS A 90 -18.70 32.10 21.59
C CYS A 90 -17.24 32.37 21.21
N LEU A 91 -16.95 32.75 19.96
CA LEU A 91 -15.60 33.09 19.54
C LEU A 91 -15.04 34.29 20.32
N ALA A 92 -15.81 35.36 20.47
CA ALA A 92 -15.42 36.53 21.25
C ALA A 92 -15.13 36.16 22.72
N THR A 93 -15.97 35.30 23.31
CA THR A 93 -15.75 34.78 24.67
C THR A 93 -14.47 33.96 24.74
N LEU A 94 -14.21 33.08 23.76
CA LEU A 94 -12.98 32.30 23.70
C LEU A 94 -11.74 33.20 23.58
N GLN A 95 -11.79 34.29 22.81
CA GLN A 95 -10.70 35.27 22.71
C GLN A 95 -10.42 35.94 24.06
N ILE A 96 -11.45 36.35 24.79
CA ILE A 96 -11.32 36.93 26.14
C ILE A 96 -10.70 35.91 27.09
N LEU A 97 -11.14 34.66 27.04
CA LEU A 97 -10.60 33.59 27.89
C LEU A 97 -9.13 33.28 27.55
N VAL A 98 -8.73 33.27 26.28
CA VAL A 98 -7.31 33.10 25.90
C VAL A 98 -6.43 34.18 26.51
N ALA A 99 -6.92 35.43 26.60
CA ALA A 99 -6.16 36.52 27.21
C ALA A 99 -6.02 36.40 28.74
N LYS A 100 -7.00 35.76 29.40
CA LYS A 100 -6.99 35.54 30.86
C LYS A 100 -6.23 34.28 31.26
N GLU A 101 -6.42 33.20 30.51
CA GLU A 101 -5.93 31.86 30.80
C GLU A 101 -5.26 31.28 29.55
N PRO A 102 -4.01 31.70 29.26
CA PRO A 102 -3.30 31.28 28.05
C PRO A 102 -2.92 29.80 28.04
N ASP A 103 -2.95 29.12 29.18
CA ASP A 103 -2.58 27.71 29.33
C ASP A 103 -3.80 26.77 29.35
N ASP A 104 -5.02 27.28 29.13
CA ASP A 104 -6.20 26.43 29.09
C ASP A 104 -6.18 25.53 27.84
N GLY A 105 -5.90 24.24 28.06
CA GLY A 105 -5.93 23.21 27.03
C GLY A 105 -7.34 22.86 26.55
N MET A 106 -8.40 23.32 27.22
CA MET A 106 -9.80 23.09 26.83
C MET A 106 -10.33 24.18 25.90
N ASN A 107 -9.74 25.38 25.93
CA ASN A 107 -10.09 26.46 25.04
C ASN A 107 -9.76 26.09 23.58
N TRP A 108 -10.79 26.00 22.74
CA TRP A 108 -10.65 25.60 21.34
C TRP A 108 -9.75 26.55 20.54
N LEU A 109 -9.83 27.86 20.75
CA LEU A 109 -8.98 28.84 20.06
C LEU A 109 -7.52 28.69 20.50
N ASN A 110 -7.29 28.45 21.79
CA ASN A 110 -5.95 28.20 22.32
C ASN A 110 -5.32 26.94 21.73
N GLN A 111 -6.10 25.85 21.61
CA GLN A 111 -5.65 24.62 20.95
C GLN A 111 -5.21 24.89 19.52
N ILE A 112 -5.95 25.71 18.76
CA ILE A 112 -5.57 26.09 17.40
C ILE A 112 -4.25 26.87 17.40
N LYS A 113 -4.14 27.89 18.26
CA LYS A 113 -2.94 28.73 18.37
C LYS A 113 -1.70 27.91 18.72
N LEU A 114 -1.79 27.03 19.71
CA LEU A 114 -0.67 26.18 20.14
C LEU A 114 -0.30 25.14 19.09
N TRP A 115 -1.30 24.54 18.45
CA TRP A 115 -1.06 23.50 17.46
C TRP A 115 -0.52 24.04 16.13
N LEU A 116 -1.06 25.15 15.65
CA LEU A 116 -0.64 25.76 14.39
C LEU A 116 0.53 26.74 14.56
N GLY A 117 0.75 27.26 15.77
CA GLY A 117 1.80 28.22 16.12
C GLY A 117 3.15 28.01 15.43
N PRO A 118 3.73 26.79 15.44
CA PRO A 118 5.01 26.49 14.80
C PRO A 118 5.05 26.67 13.26
N PHE A 119 3.90 26.83 12.61
CA PHE A 119 3.77 26.96 11.15
C PHE A 119 3.26 28.34 10.72
N THR A 120 3.04 29.23 11.69
CA THR A 120 2.25 30.45 11.53
C THR A 120 3.05 31.67 11.94
N ASP A 121 4.31 31.71 11.55
CA ASP A 121 5.21 32.82 11.82
C ASP A 121 4.51 34.15 11.48
N ASN A 122 4.34 34.99 12.50
CA ASN A 122 3.75 36.33 12.43
C ASN A 122 2.22 36.45 12.27
N TYR A 123 1.44 35.38 12.45
CA TYR A 123 -0.02 35.55 12.48
C TYR A 123 -0.49 36.09 13.84
N ASP A 124 -1.07 37.29 13.83
CA ASP A 124 -1.67 37.89 15.01
C ASP A 124 -3.07 37.34 15.28
N TRP A 125 -3.13 36.36 16.18
CA TRP A 125 -4.36 35.73 16.67
C TRP A 125 -5.29 36.69 17.43
N SER A 126 -4.83 37.89 17.81
CA SER A 126 -5.65 38.87 18.52
C SER A 126 -6.59 39.63 17.57
N GLN A 127 -6.14 39.92 16.35
CA GLN A 127 -6.90 40.72 15.40
C GLN A 127 -7.78 39.91 14.45
N ASN A 128 -7.45 38.63 14.18
CA ASN A 128 -8.25 37.69 13.40
C ASN A 128 -8.88 38.26 12.11
N HIS A 129 -8.09 39.02 11.33
CA HIS A 129 -8.57 39.60 10.08
C HIS A 129 -8.89 38.53 9.04
N LEU A 130 -10.08 38.64 8.42
CA LEU A 130 -10.60 37.64 7.50
C LEU A 130 -9.77 37.51 6.21
N ALA A 131 -9.24 38.63 5.70
CA ALA A 131 -8.45 38.67 4.48
C ALA A 131 -7.13 37.87 4.65
N ASP A 132 -6.45 38.11 5.77
CA ASP A 132 -5.20 37.44 6.12
C ASP A 132 -5.41 35.95 6.35
N LEU A 133 -6.55 35.56 6.94
CA LEU A 133 -6.83 34.16 7.24
C LEU A 133 -6.95 33.30 5.97
N THR A 134 -7.36 33.86 4.83
CA THR A 134 -7.56 33.07 3.59
C THR A 134 -6.23 32.69 2.92
N SER A 135 -5.30 33.63 2.80
CA SER A 135 -3.93 33.37 2.32
C SER A 135 -3.18 32.47 3.31
N PHE A 136 -3.43 32.68 4.59
CA PHE A 136 -2.88 31.89 5.70
C PHE A 136 -3.24 30.41 5.65
N ILE A 137 -4.45 30.02 5.22
CA ILE A 137 -4.81 28.59 5.10
C ILE A 137 -3.85 27.86 4.16
N HIS A 138 -3.57 28.45 3.00
CA HIS A 138 -2.70 27.82 2.01
C HIS A 138 -1.26 27.75 2.50
N HIS A 139 -0.75 28.85 3.07
CA HIS A 139 0.60 28.89 3.63
C HIS A 139 0.78 27.85 4.75
N THR A 140 -0.12 27.84 5.73
CA THR A 140 -0.05 26.96 6.90
C THR A 140 -0.14 25.49 6.49
N THR A 141 -1.09 25.13 5.63
CA THR A 141 -1.23 23.73 5.18
C THR A 141 -0.01 23.26 4.39
N LYS A 142 0.59 24.14 3.57
CA LYS A 142 1.86 23.85 2.87
C LYS A 142 3.03 23.69 3.84
N ALA A 143 3.18 24.61 4.80
CA ALA A 143 4.22 24.54 5.83
C ALA A 143 4.11 23.27 6.68
N MET A 144 2.90 22.92 7.13
CA MET A 144 2.65 21.66 7.85
C MET A 144 2.99 20.43 7.02
N THR A 145 2.68 20.47 5.71
CA THR A 145 3.00 19.38 4.79
C THR A 145 4.50 19.16 4.69
N GLN A 146 5.24 20.25 4.50
CA GLN A 146 6.69 20.23 4.41
C GLN A 146 7.33 19.76 5.73
N ALA A 147 6.95 20.36 6.85
CA ALA A 147 7.48 20.01 8.15
C ALA A 147 7.19 18.56 8.54
N THR A 148 6.02 18.02 8.18
CA THR A 148 5.72 16.60 8.42
C THR A 148 6.58 15.69 7.56
N LEU A 149 6.79 16.05 6.30
CA LEU A 149 7.64 15.29 5.39
C LEU A 149 9.08 15.25 5.91
N GLU A 150 9.63 16.39 6.31
CA GLU A 150 10.95 16.51 6.93
C GLU A 150 11.03 15.69 8.21
N ALA A 151 10.04 15.80 9.10
CA ALA A 151 10.01 15.00 10.33
C ALA A 151 9.99 13.48 10.05
N ASP A 152 9.28 13.03 9.02
CA ASP A 152 9.23 11.62 8.62
C ASP A 152 10.57 11.16 8.03
N VAL A 153 11.22 11.98 7.20
CA VAL A 153 12.56 11.71 6.65
C VAL A 153 13.60 11.66 7.78
N THR A 154 13.62 12.65 8.66
CA THR A 154 14.53 12.71 9.82
C THR A 154 14.33 11.50 10.73
N ARG A 155 13.09 11.12 11.05
CA ARG A 155 12.80 9.92 11.84
C ARG A 155 13.30 8.65 11.18
N THR A 156 13.24 8.59 9.86
CA THR A 156 13.74 7.44 9.11
C THR A 156 15.27 7.33 9.22
N SER A 157 15.97 8.46 9.09
CA SER A 157 17.44 8.51 9.20
C SER A 157 17.95 8.26 10.62
N LEU A 158 17.21 8.70 11.65
CA LEU A 158 17.61 8.56 13.06
C LEU A 158 17.20 7.22 13.69
N SER A 159 16.34 6.43 13.03
CA SER A 159 15.81 5.21 13.62
C SER A 159 16.87 4.11 13.73
N GLN A 160 17.31 3.80 14.95
CA GLN A 160 18.22 2.67 15.19
C GLN A 160 17.56 1.32 14.85
N ARG A 161 16.28 1.16 15.22
CA ARG A 161 15.52 -0.08 15.02
C ARG A 161 15.23 -0.36 13.54
N PHE A 162 15.04 0.70 12.77
CA PHE A 162 14.62 0.59 11.37
C PHE A 162 15.54 1.36 10.42
N SER A 163 16.85 1.28 10.68
CA SER A 163 17.89 1.95 9.90
C SER A 163 17.87 1.61 8.40
N TYR A 164 17.34 0.44 8.03
CA TYR A 164 17.25 0.04 6.63
C TYR A 164 16.28 0.91 5.81
N TYR A 165 15.27 1.54 6.42
CA TYR A 165 14.32 2.39 5.68
C TYR A 165 15.01 3.58 5.04
N SER A 166 16.11 4.08 5.61
CA SER A 166 16.88 5.18 5.00
C SER A 166 17.43 4.82 3.63
N ARG A 167 17.68 3.53 3.36
CA ARG A 167 18.14 3.02 2.06
C ARG A 167 17.02 2.91 1.02
N LEU A 168 15.77 2.84 1.49
CA LEU A 168 14.58 2.73 0.63
C LEU A 168 14.04 4.11 0.22
N LEU A 169 14.54 5.18 0.84
CA LEU A 169 14.12 6.54 0.53
C LEU A 169 14.82 7.04 -0.73
N ALA A 170 14.01 7.50 -1.68
CA ALA A 170 14.50 8.33 -2.76
C ALA A 170 14.82 9.74 -2.25
N ASP A 171 15.74 10.42 -2.92
CA ASP A 171 16.03 11.84 -2.73
C ASP A 171 15.71 12.61 -4.02
N PRO A 172 14.64 13.43 -4.07
CA PRO A 172 13.67 13.72 -3.00
C PRO A 172 12.71 12.55 -2.71
N PRO A 173 12.07 12.52 -1.53
CA PRO A 173 11.12 11.47 -1.16
C PRO A 173 9.91 11.49 -2.08
N ILE A 174 9.81 10.46 -2.92
CA ILE A 174 8.69 10.22 -3.83
C ILE A 174 7.93 8.96 -3.44
N GLN A 175 6.71 8.84 -3.95
CA GLN A 175 5.92 7.63 -3.82
C GLN A 175 6.70 6.43 -4.38
N ALA A 176 6.69 5.31 -3.65
CA ALA A 176 7.42 4.13 -4.08
C ALA A 176 6.91 3.64 -5.46
N PRO A 177 7.80 3.46 -6.47
CA PRO A 177 7.38 3.26 -7.86
C PRO A 177 6.43 2.08 -8.07
N TYR A 178 6.62 1.00 -7.30
CA TYR A 178 5.80 -0.21 -7.44
C TYR A 178 4.31 0.04 -7.16
N THR A 179 3.97 1.04 -6.34
CA THR A 179 2.59 1.34 -5.97
C THR A 179 1.73 1.84 -7.15
N ASN A 180 2.40 2.30 -8.22
CA ASN A 180 1.79 2.76 -9.46
C ASN A 180 1.75 1.67 -10.55
N LEU A 181 2.32 0.48 -10.30
CA LEU A 181 2.26 -0.64 -11.24
C LEU A 181 0.83 -1.19 -11.36
N SER A 182 0.44 -1.53 -12.58
CA SER A 182 -0.85 -2.17 -12.87
C SER A 182 -0.81 -3.69 -12.63
N ILE A 183 -0.41 -4.09 -11.42
CA ILE A 183 -0.35 -5.49 -11.00
C ILE A 183 -1.43 -5.81 -9.95
N PRO A 184 -1.81 -7.09 -9.79
CA PRO A 184 -2.77 -7.49 -8.76
C PRO A 184 -2.36 -7.04 -7.35
N LEU A 185 -3.35 -6.70 -6.51
CA LEU A 185 -3.11 -6.25 -5.14
C LEU A 185 -2.28 -7.24 -4.29
N PRO A 186 -2.46 -8.57 -4.39
CA PRO A 186 -1.59 -9.52 -3.69
C PRO A 186 -0.11 -9.36 -4.03
N ALA A 187 0.24 -9.12 -5.30
CA ALA A 187 1.61 -8.88 -5.72
C ALA A 187 2.15 -7.56 -5.13
N LEU A 188 1.36 -6.48 -5.17
CA LEU A 188 1.72 -5.21 -4.53
C LEU A 188 1.99 -5.37 -3.03
N ARG A 189 1.19 -6.20 -2.34
CA ARG A 189 1.34 -6.48 -0.91
C ARG A 189 2.63 -7.24 -0.62
N ILE A 190 2.98 -8.23 -1.44
CA ILE A 190 4.24 -8.97 -1.27
C ILE A 190 5.43 -8.04 -1.46
N ILE A 191 5.41 -7.19 -2.49
CA ILE A 191 6.48 -6.18 -2.70
C ILE A 191 6.56 -5.23 -1.50
N ALA A 192 5.42 -4.71 -1.04
CA ALA A 192 5.37 -3.81 0.12
C ALA A 192 5.87 -4.47 1.40
N GLN A 193 5.53 -5.73 1.66
CA GLN A 193 6.03 -6.51 2.80
C GLN A 193 7.54 -6.75 2.69
N CYS A 194 8.05 -7.12 1.53
CA CYS A 194 9.49 -7.32 1.33
C CYS A 194 10.26 -6.01 1.57
N ARG A 195 9.79 -4.89 1.02
CA ARG A 195 10.38 -3.57 1.24
C ARG A 195 10.27 -3.16 2.70
N LEU A 196 9.05 -3.05 3.23
CA LEU A 196 8.81 -2.47 4.55
C LEU A 196 8.92 -3.46 5.72
N GLY A 197 9.28 -4.72 5.47
CA GLY A 197 9.41 -5.78 6.46
C GLY A 197 10.81 -6.41 6.52
N GLN A 198 11.85 -5.75 6.02
CA GLN A 198 13.23 -6.26 5.98
C GLN A 198 13.35 -7.59 5.20
N GLY A 199 12.66 -7.70 4.06
CA GLY A 199 12.61 -8.91 3.26
C GLY A 199 11.73 -10.02 3.84
N ARG A 200 11.01 -9.79 4.94
CA ARG A 200 10.09 -10.78 5.51
C ARG A 200 8.70 -10.59 4.91
N TYR A 201 8.13 -11.67 4.39
CA TYR A 201 6.74 -11.70 3.95
C TYR A 201 5.96 -12.74 4.75
N SER A 202 4.72 -12.40 5.09
CA SER A 202 3.85 -13.26 5.90
C SER A 202 2.85 -13.94 5.00
N THR A 203 2.86 -15.27 5.01
CA THR A 203 1.85 -16.13 4.36
C THR A 203 0.93 -16.77 5.39
N PRO A 204 -0.23 -17.31 4.98
CA PRO A 204 -1.01 -18.21 5.83
C PRO A 204 -0.21 -19.39 6.41
N LEU A 205 0.82 -19.84 5.68
CA LEU A 205 1.68 -20.98 6.05
C LEU A 205 2.83 -20.60 6.99
N GLY A 206 3.02 -19.30 7.27
CA GLY A 206 4.09 -18.80 8.12
C GLY A 206 4.86 -17.62 7.52
N MET A 207 5.87 -17.14 8.26
CA MET A 207 6.78 -16.11 7.76
C MET A 207 7.88 -16.72 6.93
N ILE A 208 8.05 -16.20 5.71
CA ILE A 208 9.14 -16.59 4.83
C ILE A 208 10.04 -15.36 4.64
N LYS A 209 11.34 -15.57 4.73
CA LYS A 209 12.35 -14.53 4.58
C LYS A 209 12.90 -14.59 3.15
N ILE A 210 12.63 -13.56 2.36
CA ILE A 210 13.26 -13.34 1.06
C ILE A 210 14.39 -12.34 1.28
N LYS A 211 15.59 -12.64 0.80
CA LYS A 211 16.62 -11.61 0.63
C LYS A 211 16.14 -10.70 -0.50
N TYR A 212 15.51 -9.58 -0.14
CA TYR A 212 15.11 -8.56 -1.10
C TYR A 212 16.20 -7.51 -1.17
N ASP A 213 16.90 -7.43 -2.30
CA ASP A 213 17.79 -6.33 -2.63
C ASP A 213 17.14 -5.45 -3.71
N GLU A 214 16.93 -4.17 -3.38
CA GLU A 214 16.35 -3.20 -4.29
C GLU A 214 17.29 -2.91 -5.49
N MET A 215 18.61 -3.03 -5.28
CA MET A 215 19.60 -2.77 -6.32
C MET A 215 19.59 -3.87 -7.39
N GLU A 216 19.36 -5.12 -7.00
CA GLU A 216 19.25 -6.25 -7.94
C GLU A 216 17.88 -6.33 -8.62
N THR A 217 16.81 -5.85 -7.97
CA THR A 217 15.42 -5.95 -8.47
C THR A 217 15.09 -5.01 -9.62
N LYS A 218 16.00 -4.10 -10.01
CA LYS A 218 15.93 -3.45 -11.34
C LYS A 218 16.01 -4.46 -12.49
N SER A 219 16.51 -5.67 -12.22
CA SER A 219 16.47 -6.77 -13.16
C SER A 219 15.07 -7.41 -13.17
N TYR A 220 14.42 -7.45 -14.34
CA TYR A 220 13.12 -8.08 -14.59
C TYR A 220 12.99 -9.49 -13.98
N PHE A 221 14.11 -10.17 -13.74
CA PHE A 221 14.23 -11.48 -13.12
C PHE A 221 13.65 -11.55 -11.70
N ALA A 222 13.84 -10.53 -10.86
CA ALA A 222 13.33 -10.55 -9.49
C ALA A 222 11.80 -10.34 -9.46
N ILE A 223 11.29 -9.50 -10.36
CA ILE A 223 9.84 -9.33 -10.58
C ILE A 223 9.24 -10.65 -11.06
N PHE A 224 9.90 -11.36 -11.97
CA PHE A 224 9.48 -12.68 -12.44
C PHE A 224 9.42 -13.72 -11.31
N HIS A 225 10.42 -13.78 -10.43
CA HIS A 225 10.38 -14.65 -9.25
C HIS A 225 9.28 -14.29 -8.27
N ILE A 226 9.06 -13.00 -8.01
CA ILE A 226 7.96 -12.53 -7.15
C ILE A 226 6.61 -12.89 -7.78
N LEU A 227 6.44 -12.70 -9.09
CA LEU A 227 5.21 -13.07 -9.79
C LEU A 227 4.99 -14.59 -9.81
N SER A 228 6.06 -15.37 -9.98
CA SER A 228 6.01 -16.83 -9.89
C SER A 228 5.58 -17.27 -8.48
N LEU A 229 6.13 -16.64 -7.43
CA LEU A 229 5.72 -16.85 -6.03
C LEU A 229 4.27 -16.41 -5.79
N VAL A 230 3.82 -15.30 -6.38
CA VAL A 230 2.43 -14.83 -6.28
C VAL A 230 1.48 -15.80 -6.98
N CYS A 231 1.86 -16.35 -8.13
CA CYS A 231 1.08 -17.38 -8.79
C CYS A 231 1.02 -18.64 -7.92
N PHE A 232 2.15 -19.05 -7.33
CA PHE A 232 2.23 -20.25 -6.50
C PHE A 232 1.47 -20.13 -5.17
N PHE A 233 1.56 -18.98 -4.50
CA PHE A 233 0.96 -18.75 -3.17
C PHE A 233 -0.37 -18.01 -3.19
N GLY A 234 -0.65 -17.22 -4.24
CA GLY A 234 -1.94 -16.55 -4.47
C GLY A 234 -3.07 -17.51 -4.85
N LEU A 235 -2.72 -18.76 -5.20
CA LEU A 235 -3.62 -19.90 -5.33
C LEU A 235 -4.23 -20.35 -3.99
N LEU A 236 -3.67 -19.93 -2.86
CA LEU A 236 -4.22 -20.27 -1.54
C LEU A 236 -5.17 -19.15 -1.07
N PRO A 237 -6.46 -19.42 -0.84
CA PRO A 237 -7.38 -18.40 -0.37
C PRO A 237 -6.87 -17.82 0.96
N PRO A 238 -7.03 -16.50 1.19
CA PRO A 238 -6.61 -15.88 2.43
C PRO A 238 -7.41 -16.48 3.58
N THR A 239 -6.78 -17.33 4.39
CA THR A 239 -7.38 -17.81 5.63
C THR A 239 -7.57 -16.61 6.55
N ARG A 240 -8.81 -16.13 6.66
CA ARG A 240 -9.19 -15.17 7.70
C ARG A 240 -8.82 -15.77 9.05
N GLY A 241 -8.24 -14.92 9.90
CA GLY A 241 -7.84 -15.08 11.30
C GLY A 241 -8.12 -16.42 11.99
N ARG A 242 -7.10 -16.92 12.68
CA ARG A 242 -7.20 -17.95 13.73
C ARG A 242 -8.47 -17.70 14.57
N PRO A 243 -9.47 -18.59 14.58
CA PRO A 243 -10.66 -18.41 15.41
C PRO A 243 -10.25 -18.59 16.87
N THR A 244 -10.10 -17.50 17.60
CA THR A 244 -10.12 -17.52 19.07
C THR A 244 -11.59 -17.55 19.51
N GLY A 245 -12.24 -18.69 19.29
CA GLY A 245 -13.65 -18.89 19.61
C GLY A 245 -14.19 -20.13 18.93
N VAL A 246 -14.75 -21.04 19.72
CA VAL A 246 -15.38 -22.29 19.29
C VAL A 246 -16.53 -21.97 18.33
N GLN A 247 -16.34 -22.20 17.03
CA GLN A 247 -17.42 -22.30 16.04
C GLN A 247 -17.32 -23.64 15.32
N PRO A 248 -18.47 -24.26 14.95
CA PRO A 248 -18.50 -25.60 14.41
C PRO A 248 -17.95 -25.65 12.98
N VAL A 249 -17.18 -26.71 12.73
CA VAL A 249 -16.50 -27.05 11.48
C VAL A 249 -17.54 -27.52 10.45
N THR A 250 -18.13 -26.61 9.68
CA THR A 250 -18.84 -26.96 8.43
C THR A 250 -18.86 -25.77 7.46
N GLN A 251 -17.70 -25.45 6.88
CA GLN A 251 -17.60 -24.78 5.58
C GLN A 251 -16.17 -24.99 5.06
N ALA A 252 -15.80 -26.27 4.86
CA ALA A 252 -14.69 -26.61 3.98
C ALA A 252 -15.20 -26.48 2.54
N TRP A 253 -14.38 -25.90 1.68
CA TRP A 253 -14.70 -25.78 0.25
C TRP A 253 -14.89 -27.18 -0.33
N SER A 254 -15.86 -27.34 -1.22
CA SER A 254 -15.99 -28.58 -1.96
C SER A 254 -14.78 -28.77 -2.87
N ALA A 255 -14.38 -30.03 -3.12
CA ALA A 255 -13.29 -30.31 -4.05
C ALA A 255 -13.53 -29.71 -5.45
N ALA A 256 -14.80 -29.58 -5.85
CA ALA A 256 -15.20 -28.94 -7.11
C ALA A 256 -14.88 -27.43 -7.13
N GLU A 257 -15.16 -26.69 -6.06
CA GLU A 257 -14.85 -25.24 -5.97
C GLU A 257 -13.34 -24.98 -5.99
N ILE A 258 -12.55 -25.88 -5.41
CA ILE A 258 -11.08 -25.83 -5.44
C ILE A 258 -10.57 -26.06 -6.87
N VAL A 259 -11.14 -27.04 -7.59
CA VAL A 259 -10.77 -27.36 -8.97
C VAL A 259 -11.16 -26.25 -9.95
N ASP A 260 -12.35 -25.66 -9.82
CA ASP A 260 -12.79 -24.55 -10.68
C ASP A 260 -11.95 -23.29 -10.45
N THR A 261 -11.65 -22.96 -9.19
CA THR A 261 -10.75 -21.83 -8.86
C THR A 261 -9.34 -22.07 -9.40
N ALA A 262 -8.84 -23.31 -9.34
CA ALA A 262 -7.54 -23.67 -9.90
C ALA A 262 -7.52 -23.55 -11.43
N LYS A 263 -8.61 -23.95 -12.10
CA LYS A 263 -8.74 -23.85 -13.56
C LYS A 263 -8.71 -22.39 -14.03
N ASP A 264 -9.50 -21.52 -13.43
CA ASP A 264 -9.54 -20.09 -13.77
C ASP A 264 -8.19 -19.38 -13.54
N VAL A 265 -7.48 -19.75 -12.47
CA VAL A 265 -6.15 -19.21 -12.18
C VAL A 265 -5.11 -19.72 -13.17
N MET A 266 -5.18 -20.98 -13.60
CA MET A 266 -4.27 -21.54 -14.58
C MET A 266 -4.51 -20.97 -15.98
N GLU A 267 -5.76 -20.68 -16.36
CA GLU A 267 -6.08 -19.93 -17.57
C GLU A 267 -5.52 -18.50 -17.51
N GLY A 268 -5.59 -17.86 -16.34
CA GLY A 268 -4.96 -16.56 -16.07
C GLY A 268 -3.42 -16.58 -16.16
N ILE A 269 -2.77 -17.63 -15.67
CA ILE A 269 -1.32 -17.83 -15.76
C ILE A 269 -0.92 -18.11 -17.22
N GLY A 270 -1.66 -18.97 -17.92
CA GLY A 270 -1.42 -19.28 -19.33
C GLY A 270 -1.52 -18.03 -20.21
N THR A 271 -2.58 -17.24 -20.05
CA THR A 271 -2.75 -15.96 -20.78
C THR A 271 -1.67 -14.94 -20.43
N PHE A 272 -1.25 -14.85 -19.17
CA PHE A 272 -0.16 -13.97 -18.75
C PHE A 272 1.20 -14.37 -19.35
N LEU A 273 1.55 -15.66 -19.32
CA LEU A 273 2.78 -16.18 -19.92
C LEU A 273 2.79 -16.01 -21.44
N HIS A 274 1.63 -16.23 -22.09
CA HIS A 274 1.46 -15.97 -23.51
C HIS A 274 1.63 -14.49 -23.86
N GLN A 275 1.11 -13.56 -23.03
CA GLN A 275 1.32 -12.11 -23.20
C GLN A 275 2.78 -11.69 -23.03
N ILE A 276 3.52 -12.30 -22.09
CA ILE A 276 4.97 -12.06 -21.96
C ILE A 276 5.71 -12.56 -23.21
N ARG A 277 5.35 -13.75 -23.72
CA ARG A 277 5.94 -14.33 -24.93
C ARG A 277 5.69 -13.44 -26.15
N THR A 278 4.46 -12.98 -26.38
CA THR A 278 4.16 -12.08 -27.51
C THR A 278 4.90 -10.75 -27.40
N LEU A 279 4.98 -10.16 -26.20
CA LEU A 279 5.79 -8.97 -25.94
C LEU A 279 7.30 -9.17 -26.17
N TRP A 280 7.80 -10.40 -25.99
CA TRP A 280 9.20 -10.77 -26.24
C TRP A 280 9.46 -11.11 -27.72
N SER A 281 8.50 -11.73 -28.39
CA SER A 281 8.56 -12.05 -29.83
C SER A 281 8.43 -10.82 -30.73
N ASP A 282 7.58 -9.84 -30.38
CA ASP A 282 7.41 -8.60 -31.16
C ASP A 282 8.67 -7.71 -31.13
N LYS A 283 9.50 -7.81 -30.09
CA LYS A 283 10.77 -7.07 -29.98
C LYS A 283 11.90 -7.64 -30.83
N ALA A 284 11.73 -8.82 -31.44
CA ALA A 284 12.72 -9.39 -32.35
C ALA A 284 12.84 -8.61 -33.69
N ASN A 285 11.92 -7.68 -33.99
CA ASN A 285 11.89 -6.92 -35.25
C ASN A 285 12.33 -5.45 -35.15
N THR A 286 12.71 -4.92 -33.98
CA THR A 286 13.22 -3.54 -33.85
C THR A 286 14.61 -3.52 -33.24
N THR A 287 15.61 -3.35 -34.12
CA THR A 287 17.01 -2.82 -34.01
C THR A 287 17.69 -2.54 -32.64
N LEU A 288 17.33 -3.20 -31.56
CA LEU A 288 18.11 -3.23 -30.31
C LEU A 288 18.63 -4.65 -30.08
N ARG A 289 19.85 -4.91 -30.55
CA ARG A 289 20.57 -6.14 -30.21
C ARG A 289 20.95 -6.10 -28.73
N LEU A 290 20.27 -6.91 -27.92
CA LEU A 290 20.75 -7.29 -26.59
C LEU A 290 22.05 -8.11 -26.71
N PRO A 291 22.89 -8.17 -25.65
CA PRO A 291 24.14 -8.90 -25.68
C PRO A 291 23.86 -10.38 -25.97
N LYS A 292 24.60 -10.95 -26.93
CA LYS A 292 24.63 -12.40 -27.13
C LYS A 292 25.19 -13.04 -25.85
N TYR A 293 24.31 -13.54 -25.00
CA TYR A 293 24.67 -14.58 -24.05
C TYR A 293 24.61 -15.91 -24.79
N GLY A 294 25.67 -16.72 -24.61
CA GLY A 294 25.90 -17.96 -25.34
C GLY A 294 24.71 -18.92 -25.28
N ASP A 295 24.57 -19.67 -26.36
CA ASP A 295 23.61 -20.76 -26.49
C ASP A 295 23.76 -21.73 -25.29
N ASP A 296 22.63 -22.28 -24.85
CA ASP A 296 22.44 -23.14 -23.66
C ASP A 296 21.96 -22.40 -22.39
N HIS A 297 20.74 -21.86 -22.45
CA HIS A 297 19.96 -21.60 -21.24
C HIS A 297 19.00 -22.79 -20.97
N PRO A 298 19.32 -23.70 -20.03
CA PRO A 298 18.60 -24.96 -19.83
C PRO A 298 17.12 -24.78 -19.45
N TRP A 299 16.71 -23.62 -18.93
CA TRP A 299 15.33 -23.41 -18.49
C TRP A 299 14.31 -23.37 -19.64
N MET A 300 14.71 -23.05 -20.87
CA MET A 300 13.85 -23.17 -22.07
C MET A 300 13.52 -24.63 -22.39
N GLU A 301 14.40 -25.57 -22.03
CA GLU A 301 14.18 -27.01 -22.19
C GLU A 301 13.30 -27.58 -21.07
N TYR A 302 13.37 -27.01 -19.86
CA TYR A 302 12.60 -27.47 -18.69
C TYR A 302 11.15 -26.94 -18.63
N LEU A 303 10.84 -25.83 -19.29
CA LEU A 303 9.48 -25.35 -19.47
C LEU A 303 9.03 -25.76 -20.88
N GLN A 304 8.31 -26.87 -21.02
CA GLN A 304 7.69 -27.29 -22.29
C GLN A 304 6.59 -26.30 -22.71
N MET A 305 6.98 -25.09 -23.13
CA MET A 305 6.08 -23.99 -23.48
C MET A 305 5.17 -24.31 -24.67
N ASP A 306 5.59 -25.25 -25.53
CA ASP A 306 4.79 -25.78 -26.64
C ASP A 306 3.53 -26.51 -26.13
N VAL A 307 3.57 -27.10 -24.92
CA VAL A 307 2.42 -27.74 -24.28
C VAL A 307 1.43 -26.68 -23.78
N VAL A 308 1.93 -25.54 -23.28
CA VAL A 308 1.10 -24.41 -22.83
C VAL A 308 0.42 -23.73 -24.04
N ASP A 309 1.13 -23.56 -25.15
CA ASP A 309 0.57 -23.01 -26.38
C ASP A 309 -0.40 -24.00 -27.06
N ALA A 310 -0.15 -25.32 -27.01
CA ALA A 310 -1.09 -26.35 -27.45
C ALA A 310 -2.37 -26.41 -26.58
N PHE A 311 -2.27 -26.08 -25.28
CA PHE A 311 -3.41 -26.00 -24.36
C PHE A 311 -4.30 -24.79 -24.66
N LEU A 312 -3.70 -23.62 -24.94
CA LEU A 312 -4.44 -22.38 -25.23
C LEU A 312 -5.00 -22.32 -26.66
N SER A 313 -4.46 -23.11 -27.59
CA SER A 313 -4.81 -23.01 -29.02
C SER A 313 -5.95 -23.91 -29.49
N ASN A 314 -6.49 -24.85 -28.69
CA ASN A 314 -7.42 -25.86 -29.23
C ASN A 314 -8.88 -25.83 -28.72
N LYS A 315 -9.76 -25.80 -29.72
CA LYS A 315 -11.24 -25.78 -29.74
C LYS A 315 -11.89 -26.95 -28.97
N THR A 316 -13.11 -26.68 -28.52
CA THR A 316 -14.12 -27.55 -27.87
C THR A 316 -13.91 -29.07 -28.05
N PHE A 317 -13.66 -29.77 -26.94
CA PHE A 317 -13.54 -31.24 -26.87
C PHE A 317 -14.81 -31.90 -26.32
N THR A 318 -14.97 -33.20 -26.60
CA THR A 318 -16.05 -34.03 -26.03
C THR A 318 -15.68 -34.58 -24.65
N LEU A 319 -16.68 -34.85 -23.80
CA LEU A 319 -16.55 -35.16 -22.37
C LEU A 319 -15.61 -36.34 -22.04
N THR A 320 -15.46 -37.28 -22.98
CA THR A 320 -14.61 -38.48 -22.86
C THR A 320 -13.12 -38.20 -23.06
N GLU A 321 -12.78 -37.22 -23.92
CA GLU A 321 -11.39 -36.79 -24.13
C GLU A 321 -10.90 -35.93 -22.96
N GLN A 322 -11.83 -35.25 -22.28
CA GLN A 322 -11.55 -34.41 -21.11
C GLN A 322 -11.02 -35.23 -19.92
N LYS A 323 -11.63 -36.39 -19.63
CA LYS A 323 -11.18 -37.29 -18.55
C LYS A 323 -9.79 -37.89 -18.77
N LEU A 324 -9.45 -38.25 -20.01
CA LEU A 324 -8.11 -38.79 -20.35
C LEU A 324 -7.04 -37.70 -20.31
N LYS A 325 -7.43 -36.45 -20.61
CA LYS A 325 -6.57 -35.29 -20.48
C LYS A 325 -6.39 -34.89 -19.02
N ASP A 326 -7.38 -35.07 -18.15
CA ASP A 326 -7.25 -34.72 -16.73
C ASP A 326 -6.13 -35.51 -16.02
N ASP A 327 -5.97 -36.81 -16.32
CA ASP A 327 -4.89 -37.65 -15.78
C ASP A 327 -3.50 -37.28 -16.35
N ALA A 328 -3.41 -37.06 -17.66
CA ALA A 328 -2.16 -36.62 -18.31
C ALA A 328 -1.77 -35.21 -17.87
N SER A 329 -2.75 -34.31 -17.75
CA SER A 329 -2.56 -32.94 -17.27
C SER A 329 -2.13 -32.95 -15.81
N TYR A 330 -2.70 -33.82 -14.96
CA TYR A 330 -2.24 -34.02 -13.58
C TYR A 330 -0.76 -34.40 -13.53
N GLN A 331 -0.29 -35.31 -14.39
CA GLN A 331 1.12 -35.65 -14.48
C GLN A 331 1.98 -34.47 -14.96
N THR A 332 1.53 -33.71 -15.96
CA THR A 332 2.23 -32.50 -16.43
C THR A 332 2.27 -31.42 -15.34
N TYR A 333 1.19 -31.23 -14.58
CA TYR A 333 1.12 -30.31 -13.44
C TYR A 333 2.08 -30.74 -12.34
N THR A 334 2.14 -32.04 -12.03
CA THR A 334 3.06 -32.60 -11.04
C THR A 334 4.52 -32.41 -11.45
N LEU A 335 4.82 -32.55 -12.75
CA LEU A 335 6.14 -32.32 -13.33
C LEU A 335 6.55 -30.84 -13.30
N VAL A 336 5.67 -29.92 -13.68
CA VAL A 336 5.93 -28.47 -13.61
C VAL A 336 6.11 -28.02 -12.16
N LEU A 337 5.27 -28.53 -11.25
CA LEU A 337 5.41 -28.32 -9.80
C LEU A 337 6.75 -28.85 -9.29
N HIS A 338 7.15 -30.07 -9.64
CA HIS A 338 8.44 -30.65 -9.26
C HIS A 338 9.63 -29.88 -9.85
N SER A 339 9.53 -29.40 -11.09
CA SER A 339 10.58 -28.60 -11.74
C SER A 339 10.75 -27.24 -11.06
N ILE A 340 9.65 -26.58 -10.69
CA ILE A 340 9.67 -25.33 -9.92
C ILE A 340 10.23 -25.56 -8.51
N GLN A 341 9.84 -26.65 -7.84
CA GLN A 341 10.33 -27.02 -6.51
C GLN A 341 11.83 -27.37 -6.53
N SER A 342 12.28 -28.05 -7.58
CA SER A 342 13.69 -28.42 -7.79
C SER A 342 14.55 -27.20 -8.10
N LEU A 343 14.06 -26.26 -8.92
CA LEU A 343 14.72 -24.97 -9.17
C LEU A 343 14.83 -24.12 -7.89
N ALA A 344 13.81 -24.14 -7.04
CA ALA A 344 13.85 -23.46 -5.74
C ALA A 344 14.83 -24.11 -4.76
N MET A 345 14.95 -25.45 -4.75
CA MET A 345 15.89 -26.18 -3.88
C MET A 345 17.34 -26.12 -4.35
N ILE A 346 17.60 -26.17 -5.66
CA ILE A 346 18.96 -26.08 -6.22
C ILE A 346 19.57 -24.72 -5.84
N ARG A 347 18.82 -23.63 -5.88
CA ARG A 347 19.33 -22.30 -5.55
C ARG A 347 19.57 -22.08 -4.05
N LEU A 348 18.86 -22.80 -3.17
CA LEU A 348 19.11 -22.77 -1.72
C LEU A 348 20.38 -23.54 -1.30
N LYS A 349 20.90 -24.44 -2.16
CA LYS A 349 22.12 -25.21 -1.89
C LYS A 349 23.42 -24.53 -2.33
N PHE A 350 23.35 -23.49 -3.16
CA PHE A 350 24.53 -22.81 -3.70
C PHE A 350 24.94 -21.51 -2.98
N ASP A 351 24.27 -21.16 -1.87
CA ASP A 351 24.63 -20.01 -1.00
C ASP A 351 25.16 -20.48 0.37
N TYR A 352 26.29 -21.21 0.38
CA TYR A 352 27.16 -21.38 1.55
C TYR A 352 28.55 -20.86 1.26
#